data_AF-A0A7G5XCE7-F1
#
_entry.id   AF-A0A7G5XCE7-F1
#
_cell.length_a   1.000
_cell.length_b   1.000
_cell.length_c   1.000
_cell.angle_alpha   90.00
_cell.angle_beta   90.00
_cell.angle_gamma   90.00
#
_symmetry.space_group_name_H-M   'P 1'
#
loop_
_entity.id
_entity.type
_entity.pdbx_description
1 polymer ?
#
loop_
_entity_poly.entity_id
_entity_poly.type
_entity_poly.pdbx_seq_one_letter_code
_entity_poly.pdbx_strand_id
1 'polypeptide(L)'
;MADNTDEEHLDDPIINQSENLPDEIIPATDKETVSPNQETENMEVHHHAHHEGKKNWKSYFWEFLMLFLAVFCGFLAEYQLEHVIEHNREKQFMISLVEDLESDTAELNNALKVCESVSRYTDSVLIFLSTYKIGEVLPAHFDDMIGTAGQRQNHIHTDRTSTQLKNSGSMRLIRNKHVSDAILSYWKSIDASGVSLDRYMIYREAGRVISFKLWVSQLVYNRGMSVPLDSIKTLRVIDPDKKKWDEMANLMATGAMITQGAHKNNLTDQLNQANQLIALIKKEYHLN
;
A
#
# COMPACT_ATOMS: atom_id res chain seq x y z
N MET A 1 6.92 64.15 6.00
CA MET A 1 5.50 64.40 5.68
C MET A 1 4.91 63.08 5.21
N ALA A 2 3.66 62.80 5.54
CA ALA A 2 3.05 61.48 5.39
C ALA A 2 2.00 61.47 4.28
N ASP A 3 1.89 60.31 3.63
CA ASP A 3 0.76 59.71 2.92
C ASP A 3 1.19 58.23 2.77
N ASN A 4 0.50 57.19 3.29
CA ASN A 4 -0.87 56.72 3.02
C ASN A 4 -1.14 56.62 1.51
N THR A 5 -1.64 55.53 0.92
CA THR A 5 -2.12 54.21 1.42
C THR A 5 -2.05 53.22 0.22
N ASP A 6 -2.25 51.90 0.30
CA ASP A 6 -2.75 50.95 1.32
C ASP A 6 -1.82 49.71 1.43
N GLU A 7 -2.11 48.79 2.36
CA GLU A 7 -1.58 47.42 2.38
C GLU A 7 -2.69 46.43 2.00
N GLU A 8 -2.50 45.60 0.97
CA GLU A 8 -3.45 44.52 0.61
C GLU A 8 -3.21 43.28 1.49
N HIS A 9 -4.04 43.12 2.52
CA HIS A 9 -4.07 41.94 3.38
C HIS A 9 -4.81 40.80 2.68
N LEU A 10 -4.09 39.72 2.33
CA LEU A 10 -4.69 38.50 1.78
C LEU A 10 -5.12 37.56 2.90
N ASP A 11 -6.37 37.68 3.33
CA ASP A 11 -6.98 36.81 4.34
C ASP A 11 -7.59 35.55 3.70
N ASP A 12 -7.08 34.37 4.08
CA ASP A 12 -7.66 33.07 3.72
C ASP A 12 -9.02 32.87 4.43
N PRO A 13 -10.09 32.45 3.72
CA PRO A 13 -11.38 32.20 4.34
C PRO A 13 -11.40 30.84 5.08
N ILE A 14 -11.38 30.89 6.40
CA ILE A 14 -11.62 29.73 7.28
C ILE A 14 -13.06 29.24 7.11
N ILE A 15 -13.26 28.08 6.49
CA ILE A 15 -14.57 27.41 6.42
C ILE A 15 -14.75 26.53 7.67
N ASN A 16 -15.45 27.04 8.67
CA ASN A 16 -16.03 26.23 9.74
C ASN A 16 -17.30 25.53 9.23
N GLN A 17 -17.29 24.19 9.14
CA GLN A 17 -18.52 23.41 8.99
C GLN A 17 -19.00 22.93 10.36
N SER A 18 -20.09 23.54 10.82
CA SER A 18 -20.90 23.05 11.95
C SER A 18 -21.96 22.08 11.43
N GLU A 19 -22.34 21.13 12.27
CA GLU A 19 -23.43 20.19 12.04
C GLU A 19 -24.77 20.91 11.77
N ASN A 20 -25.58 20.37 10.84
CA ASN A 20 -27.03 20.16 10.97
C ASN A 20 -27.59 19.51 9.68
N LEU A 21 -28.33 18.41 9.85
CA LEU A 21 -29.09 17.74 8.77
C LEU A 21 -30.51 18.32 8.69
N PRO A 22 -31.15 18.44 7.51
CA PRO A 22 -32.53 18.89 7.39
C PRO A 22 -33.55 17.75 7.55
N ASP A 23 -34.67 18.04 8.21
CA ASP A 23 -35.85 17.17 8.29
C ASP A 23 -36.52 16.98 6.90
N GLU A 24 -36.89 15.75 6.56
CA GLU A 24 -37.75 15.44 5.41
C GLU A 24 -39.08 14.83 5.88
N ILE A 25 -40.19 15.49 5.56
CA ILE A 25 -41.55 15.09 5.94
C ILE A 25 -42.28 14.60 4.69
N ILE A 26 -42.70 13.33 4.68
CA ILE A 26 -43.60 12.75 3.66
C ILE A 26 -44.76 12.02 4.39
N PRO A 27 -46.02 12.13 3.91
CA PRO A 27 -47.20 11.93 4.77
C PRO A 27 -47.71 10.49 4.86
N ALA A 28 -48.60 10.27 5.83
CA ALA A 28 -49.24 8.98 6.11
C ALA A 28 -50.14 8.49 4.97
N THR A 29 -50.22 7.17 4.81
CA THR A 29 -51.25 6.46 4.04
C THR A 29 -51.74 5.28 4.86
N ASP A 30 -53.06 5.10 4.88
CA ASP A 30 -53.76 4.14 5.73
C ASP A 30 -53.33 2.68 5.49
N LYS A 31 -53.38 1.87 6.56
CA LYS A 31 -53.48 0.41 6.45
C LYS A 31 -54.60 -0.12 7.33
N GLU A 32 -55.40 -0.98 6.72
CA GLU A 32 -56.66 -1.50 7.25
C GLU A 32 -56.47 -2.37 8.50
N THR A 33 -57.38 -2.21 9.45
CA THR A 33 -57.43 -3.02 10.68
C THR A 33 -57.97 -4.43 10.36
N VAL A 34 -57.08 -5.41 10.22
CA VAL A 34 -57.46 -6.83 10.17
C VAL A 34 -57.48 -7.40 11.60
N SER A 35 -58.66 -7.66 12.13
CA SER A 35 -58.84 -8.38 13.40
C SER A 35 -58.58 -9.88 13.24
N PRO A 36 -57.68 -10.50 14.01
CA PRO A 36 -57.70 -11.94 14.25
C PRO A 36 -58.73 -12.25 15.34
N ASN A 37 -59.60 -13.23 15.11
CA ASN A 37 -60.46 -13.78 16.17
C ASN A 37 -59.62 -14.35 17.30
N GLN A 38 -60.00 -14.07 18.55
CA GLN A 38 -59.51 -14.82 19.70
C GLN A 38 -60.24 -16.16 19.79
N GLU A 39 -59.59 -17.24 19.37
CA GLU A 39 -59.90 -18.56 19.91
C GLU A 39 -59.14 -18.72 21.22
N THR A 40 -59.88 -18.80 22.33
CA THR A 40 -59.33 -19.02 23.67
C THR A 40 -58.99 -20.50 23.87
N GLU A 41 -57.90 -20.96 23.27
CA GLU A 41 -57.34 -22.27 23.56
C GLU A 41 -56.17 -22.15 24.56
N ASN A 42 -56.49 -22.43 25.83
CA ASN A 42 -55.58 -22.78 26.92
C ASN A 42 -54.10 -22.34 26.78
N MET A 43 -53.85 -21.03 26.81
CA MET A 43 -52.56 -20.54 27.28
C MET A 43 -52.39 -21.05 28.70
N GLU A 44 -51.46 -21.97 28.91
CA GLU A 44 -51.04 -22.41 30.25
C GLU A 44 -50.43 -21.20 30.94
N VAL A 45 -51.27 -20.44 31.64
CA VAL A 45 -50.83 -19.33 32.48
C VAL A 45 -50.06 -19.97 33.62
N HIS A 46 -48.74 -20.08 33.44
CA HIS A 46 -47.85 -20.43 34.53
C HIS A 46 -48.12 -19.43 35.65
N HIS A 47 -48.82 -19.90 36.68
CA HIS A 47 -48.95 -19.16 37.91
C HIS A 47 -47.54 -18.93 38.44
N HIS A 48 -47.01 -17.74 38.20
CA HIS A 48 -46.05 -17.13 39.11
C HIS A 48 -46.79 -17.00 40.43
N ALA A 49 -46.71 -18.07 41.23
CA ALA A 49 -47.28 -18.12 42.55
C ALA A 49 -46.64 -16.97 43.33
N HIS A 50 -47.40 -15.90 43.50
CA HIS A 50 -47.10 -14.86 44.46
C HIS A 50 -47.19 -15.51 45.84
N HIS A 51 -46.10 -16.16 46.25
CA HIS A 51 -45.86 -16.54 47.62
C HIS A 51 -45.73 -15.26 48.43
N GLU A 52 -46.88 -14.74 48.89
CA GLU A 52 -46.99 -13.76 49.99
C GLU A 52 -46.63 -14.43 51.34
N GLY A 53 -45.54 -15.19 51.35
CA GLY A 53 -44.82 -15.55 52.55
C GLY A 53 -43.73 -14.51 52.79
N LYS A 54 -43.47 -14.15 54.05
CA LYS A 54 -42.36 -13.27 54.43
C LYS A 54 -41.06 -13.78 53.77
N LYS A 55 -40.48 -13.00 52.85
CA LYS A 55 -39.24 -13.38 52.16
C LYS A 55 -38.12 -13.52 53.20
N ASN A 56 -37.76 -14.77 53.48
CA ASN A 56 -36.65 -15.09 54.36
C ASN A 56 -35.33 -14.66 53.70
N TRP A 57 -34.29 -14.34 54.49
CA TRP A 57 -32.96 -13.94 53.97
C TRP A 57 -32.43 -14.88 52.87
N LYS A 58 -32.70 -16.19 52.97
CA LYS A 58 -32.35 -17.18 51.94
C LYS A 58 -33.00 -16.88 50.57
N SER A 59 -34.24 -16.38 50.52
CA SER A 59 -34.92 -15.98 49.27
C SER A 59 -34.17 -14.84 48.60
N TYR A 60 -33.88 -13.77 49.35
CA TYR A 60 -33.10 -12.64 48.84
C TYR A 60 -31.70 -13.05 48.37
N PHE A 61 -31.03 -13.97 49.07
CA PHE A 61 -29.74 -14.50 48.63
C PHE A 61 -29.84 -15.28 47.32
N TRP A 62 -30.84 -16.15 47.15
CA TRP A 62 -31.03 -16.90 45.89
C TRP A 62 -31.50 -16.00 44.73
N GLU A 63 -32.33 -14.99 45.00
CA GLU A 63 -32.72 -13.96 44.02
C GLU A 63 -31.51 -13.13 43.57
N PHE A 64 -30.68 -12.66 44.52
CA PHE A 64 -29.41 -12.00 44.22
C PHE A 64 -28.48 -12.92 43.44
N LEU A 65 -28.31 -14.18 43.85
CA LEU A 65 -27.41 -15.12 43.20
C LEU A 65 -27.87 -15.43 41.76
N MET A 66 -29.17 -15.53 41.52
CA MET A 66 -29.74 -15.71 40.18
C MET A 66 -29.45 -14.50 39.28
N LEU A 67 -29.71 -13.27 39.76
CA LEU A 67 -29.43 -12.05 39.00
C LEU A 67 -27.92 -11.83 38.77
N PHE A 68 -27.11 -12.08 39.80
CA PHE A 68 -25.66 -12.04 39.73
C PHE A 68 -25.13 -13.04 38.70
N LEU A 69 -25.59 -14.31 38.76
CA LEU A 69 -25.16 -15.35 37.83
C LEU A 69 -25.60 -15.03 36.40
N ALA A 70 -26.79 -14.48 36.19
CA ALA A 70 -27.26 -14.08 34.86
C ALA A 70 -26.34 -13.01 34.23
N VAL A 71 -26.01 -11.95 34.98
CA VAL A 71 -25.11 -10.88 34.54
C VAL A 71 -23.66 -11.39 34.37
N PHE A 72 -23.17 -12.17 35.34
CA PHE A 72 -21.83 -12.74 35.32
C PHE A 72 -21.61 -13.71 34.15
N CYS A 73 -22.58 -14.58 33.86
CA CYS A 73 -22.54 -15.47 32.70
C CYS A 73 -22.63 -14.70 31.37
N GLY A 74 -23.36 -13.58 31.33
CA GLY A 74 -23.37 -12.67 30.18
C GLY A 74 -21.97 -12.15 29.86
N PHE A 75 -21.30 -11.52 30.85
CA PHE A 75 -19.93 -11.04 30.69
C PHE A 75 -18.92 -12.16 30.36
N LEU A 76 -19.07 -13.35 30.96
CA LEU A 76 -18.18 -14.48 30.67
C LEU A 76 -18.38 -15.02 29.24
N ALA A 77 -19.62 -15.03 28.75
CA ALA A 77 -19.93 -15.43 27.38
C ALA A 77 -19.39 -14.41 26.36
N GLU A 78 -19.52 -13.11 26.63
CA GLU A 78 -18.94 -12.03 25.80
C GLU A 78 -17.41 -12.13 25.74
N TYR A 79 -16.74 -12.25 26.89
CA TYR A 79 -15.28 -12.42 26.96
C TYR A 79 -14.80 -13.64 26.18
N GLN A 80 -15.48 -14.78 26.31
CA GLN A 80 -15.13 -16.01 25.60
C GLN A 80 -15.40 -15.90 24.08
N LEU A 81 -16.47 -15.23 23.69
CA LEU A 81 -16.83 -14.99 22.29
C LEU A 81 -15.84 -14.03 21.61
N GLU A 82 -15.47 -12.94 22.28
CA GLU A 82 -14.49 -11.97 21.80
C GLU A 82 -13.13 -12.64 21.55
N HIS A 83 -12.61 -13.42 22.50
CA HIS A 83 -11.34 -14.14 22.33
C HIS A 83 -11.37 -15.13 21.15
N VAL A 84 -12.52 -15.77 20.87
CA VAL A 84 -12.68 -16.65 19.69
C VAL A 84 -12.73 -15.83 18.39
N ILE A 85 -13.43 -14.69 18.37
CA ILE A 85 -13.51 -13.81 17.21
C ILE A 85 -12.14 -13.17 16.91
N GLU A 86 -11.42 -12.68 17.91
CA GLU A 86 -10.08 -12.11 17.76
C GLU A 86 -9.10 -13.15 17.20
N HIS A 87 -9.12 -14.39 17.68
CA HIS A 87 -8.26 -15.45 17.14
C HIS A 87 -8.61 -15.81 15.68
N ASN A 88 -9.90 -15.87 15.34
CA ASN A 88 -10.32 -16.12 13.96
C ASN A 88 -9.90 -14.98 13.02
N ARG A 89 -10.00 -13.71 13.47
CA ARG A 89 -9.52 -12.53 12.73
C ARG A 89 -8.00 -12.55 12.57
N GLU A 90 -7.25 -12.84 13.63
CA GLU A 90 -5.79 -13.04 13.59
C GLU A 90 -5.41 -14.02 12.48
N LYS A 91 -6.05 -15.21 12.45
CA LYS A 91 -5.78 -16.21 11.41
C LYS A 91 -6.17 -15.74 10.00
N GLN A 92 -7.29 -15.03 9.84
CA GLN A 92 -7.70 -14.47 8.55
C GLN A 92 -6.71 -13.43 8.03
N PHE A 93 -6.21 -12.53 8.88
CA PHE A 93 -5.15 -11.59 8.51
C PHE A 93 -3.86 -12.31 8.09
N MET A 94 -3.50 -13.41 8.76
CA MET A 94 -2.29 -14.17 8.41
C MET A 94 -2.41 -14.90 7.06
N ILE A 95 -3.59 -15.44 6.72
CA ILE A 95 -3.86 -16.00 5.38
C ILE A 95 -3.77 -14.88 4.32
N SER A 96 -4.49 -13.78 4.55
CA SER A 96 -4.53 -12.60 3.68
C SER A 96 -3.13 -12.00 3.45
N LEU A 97 -2.28 -11.98 4.49
CA LEU A 97 -0.92 -11.48 4.40
C LEU A 97 0.00 -12.42 3.62
N VAL A 98 -0.19 -13.75 3.73
CA VAL A 98 0.57 -14.72 2.92
C VAL A 98 0.25 -14.55 1.43
N GLU A 99 -1.02 -14.35 1.06
CA GLU A 99 -1.43 -14.06 -0.33
C GLU A 99 -0.77 -12.79 -0.85
N ASP A 100 -0.82 -11.70 -0.06
CA ASP A 100 -0.21 -10.41 -0.40
C ASP A 100 1.33 -10.56 -0.55
N LEU A 101 1.98 -11.31 0.34
CA LEU A 101 3.43 -11.58 0.28
C LEU A 101 3.81 -12.47 -0.91
N GLU A 102 3.04 -13.49 -1.26
CA GLU A 102 3.29 -14.35 -2.42
C GLU A 102 3.22 -13.51 -3.72
N SER A 103 2.28 -12.57 -3.82
CA SER A 103 2.24 -11.57 -4.90
C SER A 103 3.47 -10.66 -4.91
N ASP A 104 3.84 -10.09 -3.75
CA ASP A 104 5.00 -9.21 -3.62
C ASP A 104 6.31 -9.93 -4.04
N THR A 105 6.49 -11.22 -3.70
CA THR A 105 7.70 -11.96 -4.13
C THR A 105 7.81 -12.07 -5.65
N ALA A 106 6.69 -12.17 -6.38
CA ALA A 106 6.71 -12.21 -7.84
C ALA A 106 7.13 -10.86 -8.45
N GLU A 107 6.58 -9.75 -7.92
CA GLU A 107 6.95 -8.40 -8.35
C GLU A 107 8.40 -8.06 -8.00
N LEU A 108 8.89 -8.41 -6.80
CA LEU A 108 10.28 -8.23 -6.39
C LEU A 108 11.26 -9.00 -7.29
N ASN A 109 10.93 -10.24 -7.66
CA ASN A 109 11.72 -11.01 -8.63
C ASN A 109 11.75 -10.36 -10.02
N ASN A 110 10.68 -9.68 -10.44
CA ASN A 110 10.66 -8.94 -11.70
C ASN A 110 11.47 -7.64 -11.60
N ALA A 111 11.36 -6.89 -10.49
CA ALA A 111 12.16 -5.70 -10.23
C ALA A 111 13.67 -5.99 -10.21
N LEU A 112 14.09 -7.12 -9.62
CA LEU A 112 15.48 -7.57 -9.64
C LEU A 112 16.00 -7.88 -11.07
N LYS A 113 15.19 -8.54 -11.91
CA LYS A 113 15.54 -8.75 -13.34
C LYS A 113 15.66 -7.43 -14.10
N VAL A 114 14.82 -6.44 -13.80
CA VAL A 114 14.93 -5.09 -14.37
C VAL A 114 16.23 -4.41 -13.92
N CYS A 115 16.61 -4.51 -12.64
CA CYS A 115 17.89 -3.99 -12.15
C CYS A 115 19.10 -4.60 -12.89
N GLU A 116 19.06 -5.91 -13.18
CA GLU A 116 20.11 -6.60 -13.95
C GLU A 116 20.12 -6.23 -15.44
N SER A 117 18.96 -5.89 -16.01
CA SER A 117 18.86 -5.31 -17.35
C SER A 117 19.49 -3.91 -17.37
N VAL A 118 19.06 -3.01 -16.48
CA VAL A 118 19.62 -1.66 -16.31
C VAL A 118 21.13 -1.68 -16.14
N SER A 119 21.65 -2.56 -15.28
CA SER A 119 23.10 -2.74 -15.05
C SER A 119 23.86 -2.96 -16.37
N ARG A 120 23.54 -4.05 -17.09
CA ARG A 120 24.25 -4.46 -18.31
C ARG A 120 24.18 -3.42 -19.43
N TYR A 121 23.03 -2.78 -19.59
CA TYR A 121 22.85 -1.73 -20.59
C TYR A 121 23.58 -0.45 -20.20
N THR A 122 23.66 -0.10 -18.90
CA THR A 122 24.35 1.13 -18.48
C THR A 122 25.86 1.02 -18.66
N ASP A 123 26.47 -0.15 -18.38
CA ASP A 123 27.90 -0.38 -18.64
C ASP A 123 28.22 -0.13 -20.13
N SER A 124 27.38 -0.65 -21.03
CA SER A 124 27.50 -0.45 -22.48
C SER A 124 27.31 1.02 -22.90
N VAL A 125 26.36 1.74 -22.29
CA VAL A 125 26.15 3.19 -22.50
C VAL A 125 27.36 4.01 -22.03
N LEU A 126 27.94 3.71 -20.87
CA LEU A 126 29.09 4.45 -20.33
C LEU A 126 30.35 4.21 -21.16
N ILE A 127 30.57 2.98 -21.65
CA ILE A 127 31.64 2.69 -22.62
C ILE A 127 31.41 3.48 -23.91
N PHE A 128 30.17 3.53 -24.42
CA PHE A 128 29.87 4.34 -25.61
C PHE A 128 30.14 5.84 -25.37
N LEU A 129 29.59 6.41 -24.29
CA LEU A 129 29.75 7.84 -23.97
C LEU A 129 31.21 8.24 -23.72
N SER A 130 32.04 7.35 -23.17
CA SER A 130 33.47 7.61 -22.95
C SER A 130 34.34 7.49 -24.21
N THR A 131 33.87 6.79 -25.25
CA THR A 131 34.62 6.55 -26.50
C THR A 131 34.09 7.31 -27.71
N TYR A 132 32.82 7.75 -27.67
CA TYR A 132 32.18 8.53 -28.73
C TYR A 132 32.88 9.88 -28.94
N LYS A 133 33.32 10.14 -30.18
CA LYS A 133 33.84 11.45 -30.55
C LYS A 133 32.72 12.32 -31.07
N ILE A 134 32.53 13.45 -30.40
CA ILE A 134 31.52 14.44 -30.76
C ILE A 134 31.72 14.90 -32.20
N GLY A 135 30.64 14.84 -32.99
CA GLY A 135 30.64 15.10 -34.43
C GLY A 135 30.75 13.84 -35.30
N GLU A 136 31.10 12.67 -34.74
CA GLU A 136 30.91 11.40 -35.43
C GLU A 136 29.43 10.98 -35.45
N VAL A 137 29.08 10.07 -36.36
CA VAL A 137 27.72 9.57 -36.53
C VAL A 137 27.23 8.86 -35.27
N LEU A 138 26.18 9.40 -34.64
CA LEU A 138 25.49 8.75 -33.53
C LEU A 138 24.54 7.67 -34.10
N PRO A 139 24.71 6.37 -33.77
CA PRO A 139 23.93 5.30 -34.38
C PRO A 139 22.54 5.17 -33.72
N ALA A 140 21.53 4.73 -34.49
CA ALA A 140 20.15 4.62 -33.98
C ALA A 140 20.01 3.74 -32.72
N HIS A 141 20.70 2.59 -32.68
CA HIS A 141 20.66 1.66 -31.54
C HIS A 141 21.16 2.26 -30.22
N PHE A 142 21.84 3.41 -30.24
CA PHE A 142 22.23 4.11 -29.02
C PHE A 142 20.99 4.59 -28.23
N ASP A 143 19.92 5.02 -28.90
CA ASP A 143 18.68 5.48 -28.26
C ASP A 143 17.97 4.32 -27.53
N ASP A 144 17.94 3.13 -28.14
CA ASP A 144 17.40 1.91 -27.51
C ASP A 144 18.25 1.46 -26.32
N MET A 145 19.57 1.52 -26.46
CA MET A 145 20.52 1.11 -25.43
C MET A 145 20.42 2.03 -24.20
N ILE A 146 20.39 3.35 -24.40
CA ILE A 146 20.23 4.32 -23.30
C ILE A 146 18.81 4.38 -22.75
N GLY A 147 17.78 4.11 -23.58
CA GLY A 147 16.41 3.92 -23.12
C GLY A 147 16.24 2.72 -22.21
N THR A 148 16.99 1.64 -22.45
CA THR A 148 17.01 0.43 -21.61
C THR A 148 17.83 0.64 -20.33
N ALA A 149 18.97 1.32 -20.41
CA ALA A 149 19.76 1.73 -19.25
C ALA A 149 18.99 2.70 -18.32
N GLY A 150 18.24 3.64 -18.91
CA GLY A 150 17.37 4.60 -18.21
C GLY A 150 15.90 4.16 -18.08
N GLN A 151 15.59 2.87 -18.17
CA GLN A 151 14.20 2.41 -18.09
C GLN A 151 13.60 2.70 -16.70
N ARG A 152 12.31 3.09 -16.64
CA ARG A 152 11.66 3.33 -15.35
C ARG A 152 11.59 2.02 -14.57
N GLN A 153 12.13 2.02 -13.36
CA GLN A 153 11.97 0.93 -12.41
C GLN A 153 10.68 1.14 -11.64
N ASN A 154 9.93 0.06 -11.43
CA ASN A 154 8.73 0.02 -10.62
C ASN A 154 8.92 -1.11 -9.60
N HIS A 155 8.53 -0.85 -8.35
CA HIS A 155 8.08 -1.89 -7.44
C HIS A 155 6.64 -1.54 -7.03
N ILE A 156 5.80 -2.56 -6.94
CA ILE A 156 4.44 -2.46 -6.44
C ILE A 156 4.35 -3.48 -5.32
N HIS A 157 3.80 -3.08 -4.19
CA HIS A 157 3.56 -3.95 -3.04
C HIS A 157 2.08 -3.96 -2.75
N THR A 158 1.60 -5.10 -2.30
CA THR A 158 0.19 -5.36 -2.00
C THR A 158 -0.12 -4.76 -0.63
N ASP A 159 -0.73 -3.59 -0.61
CA ASP A 159 -0.93 -2.83 0.63
C ASP A 159 -2.09 -3.36 1.48
N ARG A 160 -3.10 -3.98 0.85
CA ARG A 160 -4.38 -4.48 1.40
C ARG A 160 -4.31 -4.89 2.87
N THR A 161 -3.60 -5.99 3.19
CA THR A 161 -3.57 -6.52 4.56
C THR A 161 -2.77 -5.61 5.49
N SER A 162 -1.72 -4.97 5.00
CA SER A 162 -0.92 -4.03 5.80
C SER A 162 -1.72 -2.79 6.20
N THR A 163 -2.50 -2.23 5.29
CA THR A 163 -3.37 -1.06 5.49
C THR A 163 -4.49 -1.41 6.47
N GLN A 164 -5.10 -2.59 6.35
CA GLN A 164 -6.09 -3.08 7.32
C GLN A 164 -5.48 -3.25 8.72
N LEU A 165 -4.35 -3.93 8.85
CA LEU A 165 -3.69 -4.18 10.14
C LEU A 165 -3.26 -2.88 10.84
N LYS A 166 -2.71 -1.92 10.08
CA LYS A 166 -2.29 -0.61 10.58
C LYS A 166 -3.48 0.24 11.01
N ASN A 167 -4.45 0.45 10.12
CA ASN A 167 -5.50 1.47 10.32
C ASN A 167 -6.59 1.03 11.32
N SER A 168 -6.81 -0.27 11.50
CA SER A 168 -7.78 -0.79 12.47
C SER A 168 -7.20 -1.05 13.87
N GLY A 169 -5.90 -0.83 14.07
CA GLY A 169 -5.19 -1.26 15.29
C GLY A 169 -5.06 -2.79 15.43
N SER A 170 -5.45 -3.57 14.42
CA SER A 170 -5.47 -5.03 14.47
C SER A 170 -4.10 -5.69 14.62
N MET A 171 -2.99 -4.94 14.52
CA MET A 171 -1.67 -5.44 14.94
C MET A 171 -1.66 -5.96 16.40
N ARG A 172 -2.53 -5.45 17.28
CA ARG A 172 -2.67 -5.98 18.66
C ARG A 172 -3.23 -7.41 18.73
N LEU A 173 -3.89 -7.88 17.67
CA LEU A 173 -4.48 -9.23 17.58
C LEU A 173 -3.44 -10.30 17.28
N ILE A 174 -2.25 -9.91 16.79
CA ILE A 174 -1.17 -10.84 16.45
C ILE A 174 -0.45 -11.24 17.74
N ARG A 175 -0.84 -12.38 18.30
CA ARG A 175 -0.35 -12.87 19.61
C ARG A 175 1.06 -13.47 19.49
N ASN A 176 1.43 -13.97 18.31
CA ASN A 176 2.79 -14.42 18.07
C ASN A 176 3.71 -13.22 17.84
N LYS A 177 4.46 -12.85 18.88
CA LYS A 177 5.38 -11.70 18.82
C LYS A 177 6.44 -11.84 17.71
N HIS A 178 6.98 -13.04 17.46
CA HIS A 178 7.98 -13.24 16.41
C HIS A 178 7.42 -12.94 15.01
N VAL A 179 6.14 -13.29 14.77
CA VAL A 179 5.44 -12.94 13.54
C VAL A 179 5.22 -11.43 13.46
N SER A 180 4.73 -10.81 14.54
CA SER A 180 4.51 -9.35 14.59
C SER A 180 5.80 -8.54 14.33
N ASP A 181 6.91 -8.90 14.99
CA ASP A 181 8.24 -8.28 14.80
C ASP A 181 8.76 -8.49 13.36
N ALA A 182 8.50 -9.65 12.74
CA ALA A 182 8.89 -9.94 11.36
C ALA A 182 8.04 -9.16 10.33
N ILE A 183 6.74 -8.96 10.58
CA ILE A 183 5.86 -8.10 9.76
C ILE A 183 6.35 -6.65 9.77
N LEU A 184 6.68 -6.11 10.96
CA LEU A 184 7.23 -4.76 11.09
C LEU A 184 8.59 -4.62 10.38
N SER A 185 9.42 -5.66 10.43
CA SER A 185 10.70 -5.70 9.72
C SER A 185 10.51 -5.68 8.20
N TYR A 186 9.59 -6.50 7.68
CA TYR A 186 9.24 -6.52 6.26
C TYR A 186 8.72 -5.16 5.78
N TRP A 187 7.81 -4.51 6.53
CA TRP A 187 7.32 -3.18 6.16
C TRP A 187 8.42 -2.12 6.14
N LYS A 188 9.38 -2.17 7.08
CA LYS A 188 10.56 -1.30 7.04
C LYS A 188 11.44 -1.54 5.80
N SER A 189 11.48 -2.77 5.27
CA SER A 189 12.20 -3.07 4.03
C SER A 189 11.50 -2.49 2.78
N ILE A 190 10.17 -2.43 2.76
CA ILE A 190 9.39 -1.70 1.72
C ILE A 190 9.83 -0.23 1.68
N ASP A 191 9.89 0.44 2.84
CA ASP A 191 10.28 1.86 2.92
C ASP A 191 11.72 2.08 2.40
N ALA A 192 12.65 1.19 2.76
CA ALA A 192 14.04 1.24 2.29
C ALA A 192 14.13 1.06 0.76
N SER A 193 13.38 0.10 0.19
CA SER A 193 13.26 -0.08 -1.25
C SER A 193 12.69 1.18 -1.91
N GLY A 194 11.63 1.78 -1.35
CA GLY A 194 11.04 3.04 -1.81
C GLY A 194 12.05 4.19 -1.90
N VAL A 195 12.75 4.49 -0.78
CA VAL A 195 13.78 5.54 -0.74
C VAL A 195 14.89 5.31 -1.77
N SER A 196 15.30 4.06 -1.98
CA SER A 196 16.30 3.75 -3.01
C SER A 196 15.79 3.89 -4.45
N LEU A 197 14.51 3.61 -4.70
CA LEU A 197 13.87 3.85 -5.99
C LEU A 197 13.75 5.34 -6.28
N ASP A 198 13.25 6.14 -5.33
CA ASP A 198 13.10 7.60 -5.51
C ASP A 198 14.44 8.26 -5.83
N ARG A 199 15.52 7.83 -5.15
CA ARG A 199 16.89 8.26 -5.46
C ARG A 199 17.30 7.89 -6.89
N TYR A 200 17.00 6.68 -7.38
CA TYR A 200 17.24 6.32 -8.77
C TYR A 200 16.44 7.20 -9.74
N MET A 201 15.16 7.42 -9.45
CA MET A 201 14.25 8.20 -10.28
C MET A 201 14.71 9.63 -10.50
N ILE A 202 15.30 10.29 -9.49
CA ILE A 202 15.88 11.65 -9.61
C ILE A 202 16.93 11.71 -10.73
N TYR A 203 17.95 10.85 -10.70
CA TYR A 203 19.01 10.84 -11.71
C TYR A 203 18.51 10.35 -13.07
N ARG A 204 17.56 9.41 -13.07
CA ARG A 204 16.92 8.87 -14.27
C ARG A 204 16.11 9.92 -15.03
N GLU A 205 15.32 10.75 -14.34
CA GLU A 205 14.59 11.83 -15.01
C GLU A 205 15.51 13.01 -15.40
N ALA A 206 16.52 13.35 -14.60
CA ALA A 206 17.54 14.32 -15.00
C ALA A 206 18.26 13.88 -16.30
N GLY A 207 18.67 12.60 -16.37
CA GLY A 207 19.24 11.98 -17.56
C GLY A 207 18.29 12.06 -18.77
N ARG A 208 16.99 11.81 -18.57
CA ARG A 208 15.99 11.94 -19.63
C ARG A 208 15.75 13.38 -20.09
N VAL A 209 15.87 14.37 -19.21
CA VAL A 209 15.75 15.79 -19.58
C VAL A 209 16.97 16.26 -20.39
N ILE A 210 18.17 15.74 -20.11
CA ILE A 210 19.36 16.09 -20.89
C ILE A 210 19.44 15.34 -22.23
N SER A 211 18.93 14.10 -22.35
CA SER A 211 18.91 13.38 -23.64
C SER A 211 18.16 14.14 -24.73
N PHE A 212 16.99 14.69 -24.40
CA PHE A 212 16.18 15.51 -25.31
C PHE A 212 16.86 16.83 -25.75
N LYS A 213 17.92 17.26 -25.06
CA LYS A 213 18.75 18.42 -25.45
C LYS A 213 19.94 17.99 -26.32
N LEU A 214 20.38 16.74 -26.24
CA LEU A 214 21.56 16.22 -26.91
C LEU A 214 21.27 15.61 -28.28
N TRP A 215 20.17 14.86 -28.45
CA TRP A 215 19.79 14.26 -29.74
C TRP A 215 18.27 14.11 -29.91
N VAL A 216 17.83 13.91 -31.16
CA VAL A 216 16.44 13.57 -31.47
C VAL A 216 16.20 12.10 -31.13
N SER A 217 15.55 11.84 -29.99
CA SER A 217 15.19 10.47 -29.57
C SER A 217 14.14 9.86 -30.51
N GLN A 218 14.39 8.64 -30.97
CA GLN A 218 13.52 7.85 -31.84
C GLN A 218 12.48 7.05 -31.05
N LEU A 219 12.73 6.74 -29.77
CA LEU A 219 11.78 6.06 -28.88
C LEU A 219 10.41 6.75 -28.80
N VAL A 220 10.39 8.08 -28.97
CA VAL A 220 9.15 8.89 -29.04
C VAL A 220 8.39 8.67 -30.35
N TYR A 221 9.08 8.35 -31.44
CA TYR A 221 8.48 8.12 -32.76
C TYR A 221 8.03 6.67 -32.97
N ASN A 222 8.69 5.69 -32.34
CA ASN A 222 8.46 4.28 -32.61
C ASN A 222 7.37 3.63 -31.73
N ARG A 223 7.01 4.21 -30.58
CA ARG A 223 5.91 3.70 -29.72
C ARG A 223 4.56 4.28 -30.13
N GLY A 224 3.95 3.68 -31.16
CA GLY A 224 2.57 3.95 -31.57
C GLY A 224 2.40 4.66 -32.91
N MET A 225 3.47 4.88 -33.68
CA MET A 225 3.38 5.33 -35.08
C MET A 225 3.96 4.28 -36.02
N SER A 226 3.45 4.24 -37.26
CA SER A 226 3.78 3.25 -38.30
C SER A 226 5.14 3.47 -38.97
N VAL A 227 6.17 3.86 -38.21
CA VAL A 227 7.54 4.02 -38.70
C VAL A 227 8.26 2.68 -38.64
N PRO A 228 8.72 2.09 -39.76
CA PRO A 228 9.45 0.82 -39.73
C PRO A 228 10.79 0.97 -39.01
N LEU A 229 11.12 0.06 -38.09
CA LEU A 229 12.33 0.11 -37.24
C LEU A 229 13.63 0.40 -38.03
N ASP A 230 13.79 -0.22 -39.20
CA ASP A 230 15.01 -0.12 -40.03
C ASP A 230 15.15 1.21 -40.80
N SER A 231 14.14 2.09 -40.72
CA SER A 231 14.06 3.32 -41.54
C SER A 231 15.04 4.41 -41.08
N ILE A 232 15.49 4.37 -39.82
CA ILE A 232 16.35 5.40 -39.26
C ILE A 232 17.63 4.74 -38.71
N LYS A 233 18.76 4.96 -39.39
CA LYS A 233 20.05 4.32 -39.04
C LYS A 233 20.93 5.18 -38.13
N THR A 234 20.64 6.48 -38.05
CA THR A 234 21.44 7.47 -37.32
C THR A 234 20.55 8.42 -36.53
N LEU A 235 21.05 8.91 -35.40
CA LEU A 235 20.41 9.93 -34.56
C LEU A 235 20.95 11.30 -34.96
N ARG A 236 20.06 12.29 -35.06
CA ARG A 236 20.47 13.68 -35.26
C ARG A 236 20.85 14.28 -33.91
N VAL A 237 22.15 14.56 -33.73
CA VAL A 237 22.65 15.37 -32.62
C VAL A 237 22.04 16.78 -32.71
N ILE A 238 21.57 17.28 -31.56
CA ILE A 238 21.03 18.63 -31.38
C ILE A 238 22.13 19.54 -30.84
N ASP A 239 22.91 19.06 -29.86
CA ASP A 239 23.91 19.86 -29.17
C ASP A 239 25.24 19.08 -29.02
N PRO A 240 26.34 19.57 -29.62
CA PRO A 240 27.67 18.97 -29.53
C PRO A 240 28.51 19.48 -28.33
N ASP A 241 27.98 20.26 -27.39
CA ASP A 241 28.77 20.68 -26.22
C ASP A 241 29.17 19.49 -25.35
N LYS A 242 30.47 19.17 -25.34
CA LYS A 242 31.06 18.07 -24.57
C LYS A 242 30.63 18.08 -23.10
N LYS A 243 30.45 19.25 -22.48
CA LYS A 243 30.07 19.34 -21.08
C LYS A 243 28.71 18.68 -20.80
N LYS A 244 27.77 18.76 -21.75
CA LYS A 244 26.44 18.15 -21.64
C LYS A 244 26.48 16.64 -21.88
N TRP A 245 27.38 16.16 -22.73
CA TRP A 245 27.66 14.73 -22.90
C TRP A 245 28.35 14.13 -21.67
N ASP A 246 29.29 14.85 -21.05
CA ASP A 246 29.92 14.48 -19.78
C ASP A 246 28.90 14.48 -18.61
N GLU A 247 27.99 15.47 -18.58
CA GLU A 247 26.89 15.55 -17.60
C GLU A 247 25.94 14.34 -17.75
N MET A 248 25.55 13.97 -18.98
CA MET A 248 24.79 12.75 -19.25
C MET A 248 25.50 11.50 -18.70
N ALA A 249 26.79 11.34 -18.97
CA ALA A 249 27.57 10.20 -18.49
C ALA A 249 27.57 10.12 -16.94
N ASN A 250 27.72 11.26 -16.26
CA ASN A 250 27.66 11.34 -14.80
C ASN A 250 26.27 10.97 -14.24
N LEU A 251 25.19 11.43 -14.87
CA LEU A 251 23.82 11.09 -14.48
C LEU A 251 23.53 9.59 -14.65
N MET A 252 23.93 9.01 -15.78
CA MET A 252 23.81 7.56 -16.03
C MET A 252 24.65 6.73 -15.05
N ALA A 253 25.90 7.11 -14.80
CA ALA A 253 26.78 6.42 -13.85
C ALA A 253 26.23 6.47 -12.41
N THR A 254 25.68 7.62 -11.99
CA THR A 254 25.08 7.77 -10.66
C THR A 254 23.79 6.94 -10.52
N GLY A 255 22.96 6.92 -11.56
CA GLY A 255 21.78 6.05 -11.63
C GLY A 255 22.15 4.56 -11.54
N ALA A 256 23.16 4.12 -12.29
CA ALA A 256 23.69 2.76 -12.22
C ALA A 256 24.22 2.41 -10.83
N MET A 257 25.02 3.27 -10.20
CA MET A 257 25.54 3.04 -8.85
C MET A 257 24.41 2.84 -7.81
N ILE A 258 23.31 3.60 -7.93
CA ILE A 258 22.14 3.44 -7.06
C ILE A 258 21.41 2.12 -7.35
N THR A 259 21.18 1.78 -8.63
CA THR A 259 20.51 0.53 -9.02
C THR A 259 21.32 -0.70 -8.62
N GLN A 260 22.59 -0.77 -9.01
CA GLN A 260 23.47 -1.93 -8.78
C GLN A 260 23.82 -2.11 -7.29
N GLY A 261 23.93 -1.01 -6.54
CA GLY A 261 24.21 -1.00 -5.11
C GLY A 261 22.93 -1.03 -4.27
N ALA A 262 22.54 0.15 -3.77
CA ALA A 262 21.51 0.26 -2.73
C ALA A 262 20.15 -0.34 -3.13
N HIS A 263 19.67 -0.10 -4.35
CA HIS A 263 18.33 -0.55 -4.74
C HIS A 263 18.26 -2.08 -4.93
N LYS A 264 19.20 -2.67 -5.69
CA LYS A 264 19.27 -4.15 -5.83
C LYS A 264 19.42 -4.84 -4.49
N ASN A 265 20.23 -4.30 -3.57
CA ASN A 265 20.40 -4.86 -2.23
C ASN A 265 19.09 -4.78 -1.43
N ASN A 266 18.43 -3.61 -1.38
CA ASN A 266 17.17 -3.44 -0.67
C ASN A 266 16.06 -4.38 -1.20
N LEU A 267 15.93 -4.52 -2.52
CA LEU A 267 14.99 -5.47 -3.14
C LEU A 267 15.33 -6.93 -2.80
N THR A 268 16.61 -7.28 -2.75
CA THR A 268 17.08 -8.63 -2.38
C THR A 268 16.77 -8.94 -0.92
N ASP A 269 17.05 -8.00 -0.02
CA ASP A 269 16.76 -8.13 1.41
C ASP A 269 15.25 -8.19 1.68
N GLN A 270 14.46 -7.36 0.98
CA GLN A 270 13.00 -7.40 1.04
C GLN A 270 12.45 -8.75 0.56
N LEU A 271 12.94 -9.28 -0.56
CA LEU A 271 12.55 -10.60 -1.08
C LEU A 271 12.91 -11.72 -0.10
N ASN A 272 14.08 -11.65 0.52
CA ASN A 272 14.49 -12.60 1.56
C ASN A 272 13.57 -12.53 2.79
N GLN A 273 13.23 -11.33 3.25
CA GLN A 273 12.32 -11.12 4.37
C GLN A 273 10.89 -11.60 4.05
N ALA A 274 10.37 -11.34 2.84
CA ALA A 274 9.07 -11.84 2.41
C ALA A 274 9.02 -13.38 2.46
N ASN A 275 10.01 -14.06 1.87
CA ASN A 275 10.10 -15.52 1.89
C ASN A 275 10.21 -16.09 3.32
N GLN A 276 11.01 -15.48 4.19
CA GLN A 276 11.14 -15.87 5.59
C GLN A 276 9.83 -15.65 6.37
N LEU A 277 9.13 -14.54 6.11
CA LEU A 277 7.86 -14.22 6.74
C LEU A 277 6.73 -15.15 6.29
N ILE A 278 6.64 -15.50 5.01
CA ILE A 278 5.72 -16.54 4.50
C ILE A 278 5.97 -17.86 5.23
N ALA A 279 7.23 -18.33 5.27
CA ALA A 279 7.58 -19.59 5.92
C ALA A 279 7.26 -19.58 7.43
N LEU A 280 7.51 -18.45 8.11
CA LEU A 280 7.19 -18.26 9.52
C LEU A 280 5.68 -18.29 9.76
N ILE A 281 4.89 -17.54 8.98
CA ILE A 281 3.42 -17.49 9.13
C ILE A 281 2.83 -18.88 8.86
N LYS A 282 3.22 -19.55 7.76
CA LYS A 282 2.72 -20.90 7.43
C LYS A 282 3.00 -21.90 8.55
N LYS A 283 4.20 -21.87 9.14
CA LYS A 283 4.58 -22.70 10.30
C LYS A 283 3.74 -22.40 11.54
N GLU A 284 3.69 -21.14 11.97
CA GLU A 284 3.12 -20.75 13.27
C GLU A 284 1.57 -20.74 13.27
N TYR A 285 0.92 -20.57 12.11
CA TYR A 285 -0.55 -20.59 11.97
C TYR A 285 -1.09 -21.88 11.32
N HIS A 286 -0.22 -22.85 11.04
CA HIS A 286 -0.53 -24.13 10.39
C HIS A 286 -1.29 -23.95 9.08
N LEU A 287 -0.71 -23.15 8.17
CA LEU A 287 -1.20 -22.91 6.81
C LEU A 287 -0.37 -23.74 5.81
N ASN A 288 -0.99 -24.10 4.68
CA ASN A 288 -0.35 -24.87 3.60
C ASN A 288 0.37 -23.97 2.60
#